data_AF-A0A0F6ICJ4-F1
#
_entry.id   AF-A0A0F6ICJ4-F1
#
_cell.length_a   1.000
_cell.length_b   1.000
_cell.length_c   1.000
_cell.angle_alpha   90.00
_cell.angle_beta   90.00
_cell.angle_gamma   90.00
#
_symmetry.space_group_name_H-M   'P 1'
#
loop_
_entity.id
_entity.type
_entity.pdbx_description
1 polymer ?
#
loop_
_entity_poly.entity_id
_entity_poly.type
_entity_poly.pdbx_seq_one_letter_code
_entity_poly.pdbx_strand_id
1 'polypeptide(L)' 'MKKEPRWLNQKIVLTIHLDQVKQHGGSQGIRDQGLLESALDRPKNK' A
#
# COMPACT_ATOMS: atom_id res chain seq x y z
N MET A 1 2.28 -17.32 21.78
CA MET A 1 2.68 -17.07 20.37
C MET A 1 2.03 -15.76 19.92
N LYS A 2 2.77 -14.84 19.29
CA LYS A 2 2.15 -13.62 18.74
C LYS A 2 1.42 -13.98 17.44
N LYS A 3 0.16 -13.58 17.31
CA LYS A 3 -0.63 -13.78 16.09
C LYS A 3 -0.16 -12.78 15.04
N GLU A 4 0.12 -13.26 13.83
CA GLU A 4 0.46 -12.36 12.71
C GLU A 4 -0.72 -11.44 12.37
N PRO A 5 -0.44 -10.19 11.94
CA PRO A 5 -1.48 -9.29 11.47
C PRO A 5 -2.05 -9.76 10.13
N ARG A 6 -3.24 -9.27 9.79
CA ARG A 6 -3.82 -9.45 8.46
C ARG A 6 -3.20 -8.43 7.51
N TRP A 7 -2.34 -8.88 6.62
CA TRP A 7 -1.73 -8.03 5.60
C TRP A 7 -2.73 -7.59 4.54
N LEU A 8 -2.61 -6.33 4.10
CA LEU A 8 -3.40 -5.81 2.98
C LEU A 8 -2.78 -6.24 1.65
N ASN A 9 -3.63 -6.52 0.66
CA ASN A 9 -3.18 -6.72 -0.71
C ASN A 9 -2.94 -5.37 -1.40
N GLN A 10 -2.11 -5.38 -2.45
CA GLN A 10 -1.76 -4.18 -3.20
C GLN A 10 -2.99 -3.45 -3.78
N LYS A 11 -4.00 -4.18 -4.26
CA LYS A 11 -5.20 -3.57 -4.85
C LYS A 11 -5.97 -2.71 -3.85
N ILE A 12 -6.08 -3.17 -2.60
CA ILE A 12 -6.70 -2.40 -1.51
C ILE A 12 -5.88 -1.14 -1.24
N VAL A 13 -4.55 -1.26 -1.16
CA VAL A 13 -3.65 -0.12 -0.91
C VAL A 13 -3.78 0.93 -2.02
N LEU A 14 -3.82 0.51 -3.29
CA LEU A 14 -4.03 1.41 -4.42
C LEU A 14 -5.40 2.07 -4.40
N THR A 15 -6.44 1.35 -3.97
CA THR A 15 -7.79 1.91 -3.83
C THR A 15 -7.81 2.99 -2.76
N ILE A 16 -7.18 2.75 -1.60
CA ILE A 16 -7.03 3.74 -0.53
C ILE A 16 -6.27 4.96 -1.04
N HIS A 17 -5.14 4.77 -1.72
CA HIS A 17 -4.35 5.87 -2.29
C HIS A 17 -5.16 6.73 -3.26
N LEU A 18 -5.88 6.10 -4.19
CA LEU A 18 -6.76 6.80 -5.13
C LEU A 18 -7.85 7.60 -4.42
N ASP A 19 -8.44 7.04 -3.36
CA ASP A 19 -9.46 7.71 -2.55
C ASP A 19 -8.89 8.93 -1.81
N GLN A 20 -7.68 8.81 -1.25
CA GLN A 20 -6.98 9.93 -0.60
C GLN A 20 -6.68 11.07 -1.57
N VAL A 21 -6.18 10.77 -2.77
CA VAL A 21 -5.94 11.79 -3.81
C VAL A 21 -7.25 12.46 -4.25
N LYS A 22 -8.35 11.71 -4.35
CA LYS A 22 -9.67 12.29 -4.69
C LYS A 22 -10.18 13.23 -3.61
N GLN A 23 -10.01 12.89 -2.33
CA GLN A 23 -10.53 13.69 -1.21
C GLN A 23 -9.68 14.91 -0.88
N HIS A 24 -8.36 14.80 -1.03
CA HIS A 24 -7.42 15.80 -0.52
C HIS A 24 -6.58 16.47 -1.62
N GLY A 25 -6.72 16.04 -2.87
CA GLY A 25 -5.91 16.49 -4.00
C GLY A 25 -4.52 15.84 -4.02
N GLY A 26 -3.75 16.15 -5.07
CA GLY A 26 -2.41 15.61 -5.31
C GLY A 26 -2.28 14.90 -6.65
N SER A 27 -1.07 14.41 -6.93
CA SER A 27 -0.77 13.69 -8.18
C SER A 27 -1.40 12.30 -8.19
N GLN A 28 -2.04 11.95 -9.30
CA GLN A 28 -2.59 10.61 -9.50
C GLN A 28 -1.50 9.59 -9.87
N GLY A 29 -1.85 8.31 -9.66
CA GLY A 29 -0.99 7.19 -9.99
C GLY A 29 0.06 6.92 -8.91
N ILE A 30 1.05 6.11 -9.28
CA ILE A 30 2.09 5.61 -8.40
C ILE A 30 3.42 5.88 -9.07
N ARG A 31 4.40 6.35 -8.29
CA ARG A 31 5.71 6.74 -8.80
C ARG A 31 6.49 5.57 -9.38
N ASP A 32 6.47 4.44 -8.68
CA ASP A 32 7.18 3.23 -9.05
C ASP A 32 6.48 2.03 -8.41
N GLN A 33 6.25 1.00 -9.23
CA GLN A 33 5.52 -0.20 -8.83
C GLN A 33 6.36 -1.13 -7.93
N GLY A 34 7.65 -1.27 -8.22
CA GLY A 34 8.57 -2.11 -7.43
C GLY A 34 8.83 -1.53 -6.04
N LEU A 35 8.86 -0.19 -5.90
CA LEU A 35 8.94 0.45 -4.59
C LEU A 35 7.70 0.19 -3.73
N LEU A 36 6.52 0.14 -4.34
CA LEU A 36 5.29 -0.20 -3.62
C LEU A 36 5.33 -1.66 -3.14
N GLU A 37 5.68 -2.59 -4.02
CA GLU A 37 5.78 -4.02 -3.69
C GLU A 37 6.79 -4.28 -2.57
N SER A 38 7.99 -3.70 -2.68
CA SER A 38 9.03 -3.77 -1.66
C SER A 38 8.54 -3.26 -0.30
N ALA A 39 7.78 -2.16 -0.27
CA ALA A 39 7.22 -1.61 0.96
C ALA A 39 6.15 -2.53 1.59
N LEU A 40 5.32 -3.19 0.78
CA LEU A 40 4.29 -4.11 1.25
C LEU A 40 4.84 -5.43 1.81
N ASP A 41 5.98 -5.89 1.30
CA ASP A 41 6.60 -7.14 1.73
C ASP A 41 7.58 -6.99 2.88
N ARG A 42 8.21 -5.81 3.03
CA ARG A 42 9.13 -5.50 4.14
C ARG A 42 8.61 -5.88 5.54
N PRO A 43 7.35 -5.60 5.94
CA PRO A 43 6.86 -5.97 7.27
C PRO A 43 6.48 -7.45 7.41
N LYS A 44 6.35 -8.21 6.31
CA LYS A 44 6.11 -9.67 6.33
C LYS A 44 7.40 -10.46 6.52
N ASN A 45 8.52 -9.90 6.07
CA ASN A 45 9.84 -10.54 6.06
C ASN A 45 10.68 -10.20 7.32
N LYS A 46 10.06 -9.73 8.40
CA LYS A 46 10.73 -9.30 9.64
C LYS A 46 10.19 -10.02 10.87
#